data_AF-A0A0S8FME5-F1
#
_entry.id   AF-A0A0S8FME5-F1
#
_cell.length_a   1.000
_cell.length_b   1.000
_cell.length_c   1.000
_cell.angle_alpha   90.00
_cell.angle_beta   90.00
_cell.angle_gamma   90.00
#
_symmetry.space_group_name_H-M   'P 1'
#
loop_
_entity.id
_entity.type
_entity.pdbx_description
1 polymer ?
#
loop_
_entity_poly.entity_id
_entity_poly.type
_entity_poly.pdbx_seq_one_letter_code
_entity_poly.pdbx_strand_id
1 'polypeptide(L)'
;MVMKLAAISLAFFITVGAAQADTLIIDKLDEVQGEQSNRPARGATMNRVESNFGTPMSKQAAVGDPPISSWEYADFTVYFEYDRVLHSVEKPAPTGSQ
;
A
#
# COMPACT_ATOMS: atom_id res chain seq x y z
N MET A 1 56.87 29.03 -43.18
CA MET A 1 55.91 30.10 -42.84
C MET A 1 54.69 29.90 -43.73
N VAL A 2 53.46 29.84 -43.23
CA VAL A 2 53.01 29.70 -41.81
C VAL A 2 53.43 28.31 -41.26
N MET A 3 52.88 27.63 -40.23
CA MET A 3 51.80 27.89 -39.26
C MET A 3 52.10 27.16 -37.93
N LYS A 4 51.26 27.34 -36.90
CA LYS A 4 51.13 26.44 -35.73
C LYS A 4 49.64 26.19 -35.45
N LEU A 5 49.27 24.96 -35.09
CA LEU A 5 48.10 24.68 -34.27
C LEU A 5 48.52 23.76 -33.12
N ALA A 6 48.18 24.13 -31.89
CA ALA A 6 48.42 23.31 -30.71
C ALA A 6 47.18 22.46 -30.43
N ALA A 7 47.30 21.13 -30.57
CA ALA A 7 46.26 20.21 -30.16
C ALA A 7 46.30 20.04 -28.63
N ILE A 8 45.43 20.76 -27.93
CA ILE A 8 45.21 20.56 -26.49
C ILE A 8 44.34 19.31 -26.32
N SER A 9 44.99 18.16 -26.10
CA SER A 9 44.31 16.89 -25.83
C SER A 9 43.66 16.90 -24.44
N LEU A 10 42.42 17.41 -24.38
CA LEU A 10 41.62 17.42 -23.16
C LEU A 10 41.23 15.98 -22.76
N ALA A 11 41.90 15.43 -21.74
CA ALA A 11 41.63 14.09 -21.23
C ALA A 11 40.31 14.05 -20.45
N PHE A 12 39.26 13.48 -21.06
CA PHE A 12 37.95 13.35 -20.43
C PHE A 12 37.88 12.08 -19.56
N PHE A 13 38.22 12.22 -18.27
CA PHE A 13 38.11 11.14 -17.29
C PHE A 13 36.65 10.86 -16.92
N ILE A 14 36.08 9.76 -17.43
CA ILE A 14 34.75 9.29 -17.02
C ILE A 14 34.90 8.46 -15.74
N THR A 15 34.78 9.12 -14.58
CA THR A 15 34.62 8.43 -13.30
C THR A 15 33.20 7.86 -13.19
N VAL A 16 33.03 6.58 -13.54
CA VAL A 16 31.76 5.86 -13.34
C VAL A 16 31.56 5.64 -11.84
N GLY A 17 30.75 6.50 -11.21
CA GLY A 17 30.33 6.31 -9.83
C GLY A 17 29.41 5.08 -9.72
N ALA A 18 29.74 4.16 -8.81
CA ALA A 18 28.89 3.02 -8.51
C ALA A 18 27.62 3.49 -7.79
N ALA A 19 26.51 3.59 -8.53
CA ALA A 19 25.20 3.89 -7.96
C ALA A 19 24.73 2.69 -7.12
N GLN A 20 24.92 2.78 -5.80
CA GLN A 20 24.30 1.85 -4.86
C GLN A 20 22.81 2.16 -4.78
N ALA A 21 21.97 1.23 -5.23
CA ALA A 21 20.53 1.30 -5.09
C ALA A 21 20.12 0.48 -3.86
N ASP A 22 19.76 1.15 -2.77
CA ASP A 22 19.22 0.49 -1.59
C ASP A 22 17.86 -0.14 -1.91
N THR A 23 17.82 -1.47 -1.96
CA THR A 23 16.57 -2.23 -2.06
C THR A 23 15.86 -2.18 -0.72
N LEU A 24 14.89 -1.27 -0.61
CA LEU A 24 14.04 -1.13 0.57
C LEU A 24 13.08 -2.32 0.67
N ILE A 25 13.51 -3.38 1.35
CA ILE A 25 12.71 -4.60 1.56
C ILE A 25 11.59 -4.32 2.56
N ILE A 26 10.36 -4.20 2.05
CA ILE A 26 9.16 -3.83 2.81
C ILE A 26 8.44 -5.08 3.37
N ASP A 27 9.17 -6.18 3.61
CA ASP A 27 8.66 -7.45 4.16
C ASP A 27 8.06 -7.33 5.57
N LYS A 28 8.20 -6.17 6.24
CA LYS A 28 7.81 -5.97 7.65
C LYS A 28 6.95 -4.73 7.93
N LEU A 29 6.21 -4.21 6.95
CA LEU A 29 5.11 -3.26 7.27
C LEU A 29 3.91 -3.95 7.94
N ASP A 30 3.83 -5.28 7.82
CA ASP A 30 2.76 -6.15 8.34
C ASP A 30 2.75 -6.38 9.86
N GLU A 31 3.81 -5.98 10.57
CA GLU A 31 3.95 -6.14 12.04
C GLU A 31 4.16 -4.81 12.80
N VAL A 32 4.57 -3.73 12.13
CA VAL A 32 5.11 -2.52 12.79
C VAL A 32 4.10 -1.35 12.82
N GLN A 33 2.90 -1.55 12.25
CA GLN A 33 1.69 -0.77 12.53
C GLN A 33 0.73 -1.70 13.26
N GLY A 34 0.62 -1.72 14.58
CA GLY A 34 0.84 -0.61 15.53
C GLY A 34 -0.55 -0.14 15.97
N GLU A 35 -0.89 -0.37 17.24
CA GLU A 35 -2.25 -0.61 17.75
C GLU A 35 -2.90 -1.91 17.22
N GLN A 36 -3.52 -2.69 18.10
CA GLN A 36 -4.52 -3.68 17.70
C GLN A 36 -5.83 -2.95 17.40
N SER A 37 -5.89 -2.25 16.26
CA SER A 37 -7.13 -1.63 15.81
C SER A 37 -8.22 -2.69 15.63
N ASN A 38 -9.45 -2.43 16.09
CA ASN A 38 -10.57 -3.38 16.05
C ASN A 38 -11.18 -3.55 14.64
N ARG A 39 -10.34 -3.43 13.60
CA ARG A 39 -10.70 -3.45 12.18
C ARG A 39 -9.45 -3.71 11.30
N PRO A 40 -9.60 -4.24 10.08
CA PRO A 40 -8.49 -4.45 9.17
C PRO A 40 -7.68 -3.19 8.82
N ALA A 41 -6.36 -3.37 8.68
CA ALA A 41 -5.47 -2.38 8.08
C ALA A 41 -5.65 -2.32 6.54
N ARG A 42 -5.41 -1.14 5.96
CA ARG A 42 -5.39 -0.92 4.50
C ARG A 42 -4.34 -1.85 3.86
N GLY A 43 -4.67 -2.44 2.72
CA GLY A 43 -3.77 -3.33 1.95
C GLY A 43 -3.72 -4.80 2.43
N ALA A 44 -4.37 -5.14 3.55
CA ALA A 44 -4.58 -6.53 3.94
C ALA A 44 -5.42 -7.27 2.88
N THR A 45 -5.20 -8.58 2.72
CA THR A 45 -5.99 -9.43 1.79
C THR A 45 -7.32 -9.84 2.40
N MET A 46 -8.34 -10.10 1.57
CA MET A 46 -9.59 -10.74 1.99
C MET A 46 -9.38 -11.97 2.87
N ASN A 47 -8.42 -12.83 2.53
CA ASN A 47 -8.08 -14.02 3.32
C ASN A 47 -7.51 -13.67 4.71
N ARG A 48 -6.68 -12.62 4.83
CA ARG A 48 -6.18 -12.14 6.13
C ARG A 48 -7.27 -11.47 6.95
N VAL A 49 -8.24 -10.82 6.31
CA VAL A 49 -9.43 -10.28 7.00
C VAL A 49 -10.28 -11.42 7.55
N GLU A 50 -10.65 -12.40 6.74
CA GLU A 50 -11.47 -13.54 7.19
C GLU A 50 -10.74 -14.40 8.24
N SER A 51 -9.41 -14.54 8.13
CA SER A 51 -8.60 -15.26 9.13
C SER A 51 -8.43 -14.53 10.47
N ASN A 52 -8.49 -13.19 10.49
CA ASN A 52 -8.25 -12.40 11.71
C ASN A 52 -9.54 -11.92 12.39
N PHE A 53 -10.62 -11.73 11.62
CA PHE A 53 -11.89 -11.18 12.09
C PHE A 53 -13.08 -12.15 11.91
N GLY A 54 -12.84 -13.33 11.32
CA GLY A 54 -13.87 -14.33 11.03
C GLY A 54 -14.66 -14.05 9.76
N THR A 55 -15.65 -14.89 9.50
CA THR A 55 -16.59 -14.71 8.38
C THR A 55 -17.53 -13.52 8.64
N PRO A 56 -17.69 -12.57 7.70
CA PRO A 56 -18.57 -11.43 7.85
C PRO A 56 -20.06 -11.81 7.83
N MET A 57 -20.89 -10.95 8.40
CA MET A 57 -22.35 -11.05 8.42
C MET A 57 -22.99 -10.89 7.02
N SER A 58 -22.33 -10.14 6.14
CA SER A 58 -22.74 -9.90 4.74
C SER A 58 -21.52 -9.69 3.86
N LYS A 59 -21.60 -10.08 2.58
CA LYS A 59 -20.64 -9.76 1.52
C LYS A 59 -21.42 -9.18 0.33
N GLN A 60 -21.31 -7.87 0.10
CA GLN A 60 -21.85 -7.22 -1.09
C GLN A 60 -20.91 -7.44 -2.29
N ALA A 61 -21.47 -7.76 -3.46
CA ALA A 61 -20.71 -7.98 -4.69
C ALA A 61 -20.00 -6.70 -5.17
N ALA A 62 -18.94 -6.87 -5.95
CA ALA A 62 -18.15 -5.75 -6.47
C ALA A 62 -18.92 -4.93 -7.51
N VAL A 63 -18.73 -3.60 -7.50
CA VAL A 63 -19.30 -2.65 -8.47
C VAL A 63 -18.24 -1.67 -8.95
N GLY A 64 -18.42 -1.16 -10.18
CA GLY A 64 -17.55 -0.16 -10.79
C GLY A 64 -16.26 -0.69 -11.42
N ASP A 65 -15.44 0.24 -11.89
CA ASP A 65 -14.06 0.05 -12.37
C ASP A 65 -13.21 1.21 -11.80
N PRO A 66 -12.24 0.98 -10.90
CA PRO A 66 -11.86 -0.32 -10.35
C PRO A 66 -13.00 -0.97 -9.51
N PRO A 67 -13.02 -2.31 -9.41
CA PRO A 67 -14.12 -3.04 -8.79
C PRO A 67 -14.04 -2.97 -7.25
N ILE A 68 -15.01 -2.28 -6.64
CA ILE A 68 -15.12 -2.12 -5.19
C ILE A 68 -16.22 -3.02 -4.63
N SER A 69 -15.88 -3.88 -3.66
CA SER A 69 -16.82 -4.70 -2.88
C SER A 69 -16.82 -4.29 -1.40
N SER A 70 -17.82 -4.73 -0.63
CA SER A 70 -17.84 -4.52 0.82
C SER A 70 -18.24 -5.76 1.60
N TRP A 71 -17.65 -5.95 2.77
CA TRP A 71 -18.02 -6.99 3.74
C TRP A 71 -18.40 -6.34 5.07
N GLU A 72 -19.46 -6.83 5.71
CA GLU A 72 -19.95 -6.28 6.98
C GLU A 72 -19.63 -7.18 8.17
N TYR A 73 -19.10 -6.57 9.22
CA TYR A 73 -18.94 -7.16 10.55
C TYR A 73 -19.90 -6.49 11.54
N ALA A 74 -19.88 -6.92 12.80
CA ALA A 74 -20.73 -6.36 13.85
C ALA A 74 -20.45 -4.86 14.06
N ASP A 75 -19.18 -4.51 14.25
CA ASP A 75 -18.75 -3.17 14.66
C ASP A 75 -18.21 -2.31 13.51
N PHE A 76 -18.00 -2.87 12.31
CA PHE A 76 -17.40 -2.17 11.17
C PHE A 76 -17.82 -2.75 9.81
N THR A 77 -17.58 -1.97 8.75
CA THR A 77 -17.69 -2.39 7.35
C THR A 77 -16.35 -2.21 6.64
N VAL A 78 -15.89 -3.25 5.93
CA VAL A 78 -14.63 -3.26 5.17
C VAL A 78 -14.95 -3.10 3.70
N TYR A 79 -14.28 -2.17 3.03
CA TYR A 79 -14.33 -1.99 1.59
C TYR A 79 -13.06 -2.53 0.97
N PHE A 80 -13.19 -3.30 -0.11
CA PHE A 80 -12.07 -3.90 -0.83
C PHE A 80 -12.05 -3.45 -2.28
N GLU A 81 -10.86 -3.15 -2.79
CA GLU A 81 -10.58 -3.05 -4.22
C GLU A 81 -9.84 -4.34 -4.63
N TYR A 82 -10.37 -5.07 -5.62
CA TYR A 82 -9.95 -6.45 -5.90
C TYR A 82 -9.93 -7.33 -4.63
N ASP A 83 -8.78 -7.88 -4.22
CA ASP A 83 -8.60 -8.69 -2.99
C ASP A 83 -8.18 -7.87 -1.77
N ARG A 84 -8.00 -6.55 -1.87
CA ARG A 84 -7.27 -5.72 -0.90
C ARG A 84 -8.15 -4.72 -0.18
N VAL A 85 -7.96 -4.59 1.14
CA VAL A 85 -8.66 -3.58 1.95
C VAL A 85 -8.33 -2.18 1.45
N LEU A 86 -9.33 -1.52 0.87
CA LEU A 86 -9.31 -0.11 0.50
C LEU A 86 -9.56 0.76 1.73
N HIS A 87 -10.57 0.42 2.55
CA HIS A 87 -10.88 1.15 3.80
C HIS A 87 -11.68 0.30 4.79
N SER A 88 -11.72 0.72 6.06
CA SER A 88 -12.49 0.05 7.12
C SER A 88 -13.16 1.10 8.01
N VAL A 89 -14.48 1.15 7.96
CA VAL A 89 -15.33 2.17 8.58
C VAL A 89 -16.01 1.58 9.80
N GLU A 90 -15.87 2.21 10.96
CA GLU A 90 -16.56 1.85 12.19
C GLU A 90 -18.06 2.18 12.09
N LYS A 91 -18.92 1.28 12.57
CA LYS A 91 -20.37 1.51 12.67
C LYS A 91 -20.63 2.40 13.88
N PRO A 92 -21.50 3.44 13.78
CA PRO A 92 -21.87 4.26 14.93
C PRO A 92 -22.44 3.39 16.05
N ALA A 93 -22.07 3.67 17.30
CA ALA A 93 -22.75 3.11 18.45
C ALA A 93 -24.26 3.44 18.36
N PRO A 94 -25.17 2.52 18.74
CA PRO A 94 -26.59 2.77 18.65
C PRO A 94 -26.98 3.94 19.56
N THR A 95 -27.28 5.09 18.95
CA THR A 95 -27.68 6.31 19.66
C THR A 95 -29.00 6.08 20.39
N GLY A 96 -28.92 5.71 21.67
CA GLY A 96 -30.07 5.66 22.56
C GLY A 96 -30.71 7.04 22.65
N SER A 97 -32.04 7.09 22.54
CA SER A 97 -32.82 8.32 22.54
C SER A 97 -32.56 9.16 23.81
N GLN A 98 -32.33 10.46 23.61
CA GLN A 98 -32.65 11.50 24.60
C GLN A 98 -33.96 12.17 24.17
#